data_AF-A0A820TVQ3-F1
#
_entry.id   AF-A0A820TVQ3-F1
#
_cell.length_a   1.000
_cell.length_b   1.000
_cell.length_c   1.000
_cell.angle_alpha   90.00
_cell.angle_beta   90.00
_cell.angle_gamma   90.00
#
_symmetry.space_group_name_H-M   'P 1'
#
loop_
_entity.id
_entity.type
_entity.pdbx_description
1 polymer ?
#
loop_
_entity_poly.entity_id
_entity_poly.type
_entity_poly.pdbx_seq_one_letter_code
_entity_poly.pdbx_strand_id
1 'polypeptide(L)'
;KDPKQMFNQKCAEARLYSSVIGGELSDKIPVDAHYWWTNVRHAVRFRDAVASIAQNNDATIFLELSPHPVLATSIRECYESANQ
;
A
#
# COMPACT_ATOMS: atom_id res chain seq x y z
N LYS A 1 -19.22 19.86 -13.10
CA LYS A 1 -17.84 19.59 -12.64
C LYS A 1 -17.18 18.69 -13.66
N ASP A 2 -15.96 18.99 -14.09
CA ASP A 2 -15.20 18.14 -15.01
C ASP A 2 -14.97 16.76 -14.34
N PRO A 3 -15.34 15.63 -14.98
CA PRO A 3 -15.12 14.29 -14.42
C PRO A 3 -13.67 14.05 -14.01
N LYS A 4 -12.71 14.70 -14.68
CA LYS A 4 -11.28 14.62 -14.35
C LYS A 4 -10.91 15.31 -13.04
N GLN A 5 -11.74 16.25 -12.55
CA GLN A 5 -11.55 16.89 -11.24
C GLN A 5 -12.17 16.09 -10.08
N MET A 6 -12.97 15.04 -10.36
CA MET A 6 -13.67 14.29 -9.31
C MET A 6 -12.72 13.39 -8.49
N PHE A 7 -11.55 13.07 -9.03
CA PHE A 7 -10.51 12.25 -8.41
C PHE A 7 -9.25 13.04 -8.05
N ASN A 8 -9.38 14.35 -7.79
CA ASN A 8 -8.25 15.14 -7.27
C ASN A 8 -8.04 14.81 -5.78
N GLN A 9 -7.51 13.62 -5.53
CA GLN A 9 -7.22 13.13 -4.19
C GLN A 9 -5.97 13.87 -3.68
N LYS A 10 -6.11 14.63 -2.59
CA LYS A 10 -4.98 15.34 -1.97
C LYS A 10 -3.87 14.35 -1.59
N CYS A 11 -2.60 14.78 -1.67
CA CYS A 11 -1.47 13.98 -1.21
C CYS A 11 -1.71 13.50 0.22
N ALA A 12 -1.41 12.22 0.48
CA ALA A 12 -1.57 11.65 1.80
C ALA A 12 -0.60 12.32 2.78
N GLU A 13 -1.10 12.77 3.95
CA GLU A 13 -0.25 13.35 5.01
C GLU A 13 0.68 12.30 5.64
N ALA A 14 0.40 11.02 5.42
CA ALA A 14 1.25 9.89 5.77
C ALA A 14 1.72 9.15 4.52
N ARG A 15 2.90 8.52 4.60
CA ARG A 15 3.42 7.66 3.52
C ARG A 15 2.46 6.50 3.28
N LEU A 16 2.11 6.28 2.02
CA LEU A 16 1.21 5.20 1.62
C LEU A 16 2.00 4.13 0.88
N TYR A 17 2.00 2.90 1.38
CA TYR A 17 2.51 1.73 0.65
C TYR A 17 1.34 1.07 -0.05
N SER A 18 1.39 1.03 -1.37
CA SER A 18 0.32 0.51 -2.19
C SER A 18 0.60 -0.94 -2.57
N SER A 19 -0.36 -1.81 -2.27
CA SER A 19 -0.38 -3.19 -2.74
C SER A 19 -0.71 -3.31 -4.24
N VAL A 20 -1.04 -2.21 -4.93
CA VAL A 20 -1.23 -2.21 -6.39
C VAL A 20 0.14 -2.22 -7.07
N ILE A 21 1.06 -1.38 -6.59
CA ILE A 21 2.41 -1.23 -7.15
C ILE A 21 3.48 -2.01 -6.36
N GLY A 22 3.14 -2.52 -5.18
CA GLY A 22 4.04 -3.31 -4.32
C GLY A 22 5.11 -2.45 -3.63
N GLY A 23 4.80 -1.21 -3.25
CA GLY A 23 5.78 -0.30 -2.65
C GLY A 23 5.21 1.08 -2.33
N GLU A 24 6.08 2.00 -1.94
CA GLU A 24 5.68 3.38 -1.60
C GLU A 24 5.06 4.11 -2.79
N LEU A 25 3.90 4.69 -2.56
CA LEU A 25 3.20 5.56 -3.50
C LEU A 25 3.78 6.98 -3.39
N SER A 26 4.60 7.36 -4.37
CA SER A 26 5.12 8.73 -4.49
C SER A 26 4.10 9.69 -5.14
N ASP A 27 4.28 10.99 -4.95
CA ASP A 27 3.46 12.06 -5.58
C ASP A 27 3.46 12.03 -7.12
N LYS A 28 4.36 11.25 -7.73
CA LYS A 28 4.44 11.07 -9.20
C LYS A 28 3.40 10.08 -9.73
N ILE A 29 2.74 9.31 -8.87
CA ILE A 29 1.77 8.28 -9.26
C ILE A 29 0.36 8.79 -8.96
N PRO A 30 -0.46 9.10 -10.00
CA PRO A 30 -1.82 9.58 -9.77
C PRO A 30 -2.70 8.46 -9.19
N VAL A 31 -3.48 8.79 -8.14
CA VAL A 31 -4.50 7.92 -7.55
C VAL A 31 -5.85 8.27 -8.17
N ASP A 32 -6.00 7.94 -9.45
CA ASP A 32 -7.18 8.24 -10.23
C ASP A 32 -8.08 7.01 -10.45
N ALA A 33 -9.10 7.14 -11.31
CA ALA A 33 -9.98 6.04 -11.66
C ALA A 33 -9.23 4.83 -12.25
N HIS A 34 -8.13 5.05 -12.97
CA HIS A 34 -7.33 3.97 -13.55
C HIS A 34 -6.55 3.21 -12.46
N TYR A 35 -5.99 3.92 -11.48
CA TYR A 35 -5.38 3.28 -10.31
C TYR A 35 -6.39 2.39 -9.56
N TRP A 36 -7.58 2.92 -9.28
CA TRP A 36 -8.63 2.14 -8.60
C TRP A 36 -9.12 0.97 -9.44
N TRP A 37 -9.27 1.14 -10.75
CA TRP A 37 -9.57 0.03 -11.65
C TRP A 37 -8.49 -1.05 -11.59
N THR A 38 -7.21 -0.65 -11.58
CA THR A 38 -6.09 -1.57 -11.47
C THR A 38 -6.12 -2.33 -10.14
N ASN A 39 -6.39 -1.64 -9.03
CA ASN A 39 -6.50 -2.23 -7.69
C ASN A 39 -7.54 -3.38 -7.64
N VAL A 40 -8.71 -3.18 -8.27
CA VAL A 40 -9.77 -4.19 -8.24
C VAL A 40 -9.59 -5.32 -9.26
N ARG A 41 -8.70 -5.16 -10.27
CA ARG A 41 -8.52 -6.14 -11.36
C ARG A 41 -7.22 -6.93 -11.31
N HIS A 42 -6.18 -6.38 -10.69
CA HIS A 42 -4.88 -7.02 -10.63
C HIS A 42 -4.60 -7.61 -9.25
N ALA A 43 -3.64 -8.54 -9.19
CA ALA A 43 -3.26 -9.20 -7.95
C ALA A 43 -2.77 -8.18 -6.91
N VAL A 44 -3.18 -8.39 -5.66
CA VAL A 44 -2.72 -7.60 -4.51
C VAL A 44 -1.28 -8.03 -4.18
N ARG A 45 -0.33 -7.13 -4.38
CA ARG A 45 1.11 -7.32 -4.11
C ARG A 45 1.45 -6.99 -2.65
N PHE A 46 0.76 -7.65 -1.72
CA PHE A 46 0.87 -7.37 -0.28
C PHE A 46 2.29 -7.61 0.26
N ARG A 47 2.89 -8.76 -0.08
CA ARG A 47 4.27 -9.11 0.30
C ARG A 47 5.25 -8.03 -0.12
N ASP A 48 5.19 -7.59 -1.37
CA ASP A 48 6.10 -6.59 -1.92
C ASP A 48 5.98 -5.26 -1.16
N ALA A 49 4.75 -4.83 -0.85
CA ALA A 49 4.51 -3.62 -0.08
C ALA A 49 5.10 -3.70 1.34
N VAL A 50 4.90 -4.83 2.06
CA VAL A 50 5.49 -5.04 3.40
C VAL A 50 7.02 -5.12 3.33
N ALA A 51 7.56 -5.81 2.32
CA ALA A 51 9.00 -5.89 2.10
C ALA A 51 9.61 -4.50 1.82
N SER A 52 8.92 -3.65 1.06
CA SER A 52 9.35 -2.27 0.82
C SER A 52 9.42 -1.45 2.11
N ILE A 53 8.48 -1.63 3.04
CA ILE A 53 8.52 -0.99 4.37
C ILE A 53 9.75 -1.44 5.16
N ALA A 54 10.01 -2.76 5.15
CA ALA A 54 11.14 -3.36 5.86
C ALA A 54 12.50 -2.87 5.31
N GLN A 55 12.68 -2.95 3.99
CA GLN A 55 13.93 -2.58 3.31
C GLN A 55 14.28 -1.10 3.49
N ASN A 56 13.27 -0.24 3.54
CA ASN A 56 13.46 1.18 3.76
C ASN A 56 13.58 1.55 5.26
N ASN A 57 13.36 0.58 6.16
CA ASN A 57 13.35 0.76 7.62
C ASN A 57 12.33 1.84 8.08
N ASP A 58 11.16 1.86 7.44
CA ASP A 58 10.16 2.91 7.65
C ASP A 58 9.20 2.62 8.80
N ALA A 59 9.04 1.34 9.17
CA ALA A 59 8.28 0.91 10.33
C ALA A 59 8.75 -0.46 10.83
N THR A 60 8.72 -0.65 12.15
CA THR A 60 9.00 -1.92 12.83
C THR A 60 7.80 -2.46 13.61
N ILE A 61 6.77 -1.64 13.80
CA ILE A 61 5.53 -1.98 14.51
C ILE A 61 4.37 -1.86 13.52
N PHE A 62 3.54 -2.91 13.47
CA PHE A 62 2.38 -2.98 12.60
C PHE A 62 1.10 -3.11 13.43
N LEU A 63 0.10 -2.29 13.11
CA LEU A 63 -1.25 -2.36 13.69
C LEU A 63 -2.25 -2.70 12.60
N GLU A 64 -2.95 -3.82 12.76
CA GLU A 64 -4.07 -4.18 11.87
C GLU A 64 -5.34 -3.47 12.33
N LEU A 65 -5.94 -2.67 11.46
CA LEU A 65 -7.23 -2.01 11.70
C LEU A 65 -8.35 -2.82 11.06
N SER A 66 -8.87 -3.81 11.79
CA SER A 66 -9.98 -4.65 11.32
C SER A 66 -10.86 -5.09 12.49
N PRO A 67 -12.16 -5.37 12.26
CA PRO A 67 -13.03 -5.98 13.27
C PRO A 67 -12.67 -7.45 13.56
N HIS A 68 -11.94 -8.10 12.66
CA HIS A 68 -11.49 -9.49 12.77
C HIS A 68 -10.04 -9.60 12.27
N PRO A 69 -9.04 -9.73 13.16
CA PRO A 69 -7.63 -9.68 12.78
C PRO A 69 -7.20 -10.95 12.04
N VAL A 70 -6.67 -10.80 10.82
CA VAL A 70 -6.24 -11.92 9.96
C VAL A 70 -4.86 -11.73 9.31
N LEU A 71 -4.28 -10.54 9.36
CA LEU A 71 -3.04 -10.21 8.63
C LEU A 71 -1.77 -10.34 9.47
N ALA A 72 -1.88 -10.41 10.80
CA ALA A 72 -0.74 -10.39 11.71
C ALA A 72 0.36 -11.43 11.37
N THR A 73 -0.04 -12.67 11.05
CA THR A 73 0.90 -13.73 10.66
C THR A 73 1.59 -13.41 9.33
N SER A 74 0.82 -13.06 8.30
CA SER A 74 1.37 -12.75 6.98
C SER A 74 2.27 -11.52 6.99
N ILE A 75 1.96 -10.50 7.80
CA ILE A 75 2.82 -9.33 7.99
C ILE A 75 4.17 -9.75 8.56
N ARG A 76 4.16 -10.56 9.63
CA ARG A 76 5.39 -11.05 10.27
C ARG A 76 6.26 -11.83 9.29
N GLU A 77 5.67 -12.78 8.57
CA GLU A 77 6.38 -13.61 7.59
C GLU A 77 7.00 -12.75 6.47
N CYS A 78 6.25 -11.79 5.92
CA CYS A 78 6.76 -10.92 4.86
C CYS A 78 7.89 -10.00 5.37
N TYR A 79 7.76 -9.45 6.57
CA TYR A 79 8.73 -8.54 7.17
C TYR A 79 10.04 -9.25 7.53
N GLU A 80 9.95 -10.44 8.12
CA GLU A 80 11.12 -11.26 8.46
C GLU A 80 11.84 -11.74 7.19
N SER A 81 11.09 -12.19 6.18
CA SER A 81 11.67 -12.64 4.90
C SER A 81 12.40 -11.52 4.15
N ALA A 82 12.04 -10.25 4.37
CA ALA A 82 12.68 -9.11 3.73
C ALA A 82 13.96 -8.64 4.44
N ASN A 83 14.19 -9.08 5.68
CA ASN A 83 15.31 -8.69 6.54
C ASN A 83 16.32 -9.83 6.79
N GLN A 84 16.18 -10.95 6.08
CA GLN A 84 17.19 -12.02 6.00
C GLN A 84 18.24 -11.67 4.95
#